data_AF-A0A4Y2BSU9-F1
#
_entry.id   AF-A0A4Y2BSU9-F1
#
_cell.length_a   1.000
_cell.length_b   1.000
_cell.length_c   1.000
_cell.angle_alpha   90.00
_cell.angle_beta   90.00
_cell.angle_gamma   90.00
#
_symmetry.space_group_name_H-M   'P 1'
#
loop_
_entity.id
_entity.type
_entity.pdbx_description
1 polymer ?
#
loop_
_entity_poly.entity_id
_entity_poly.type
_entity_poly.pdbx_seq_one_letter_code
_entity_poly.pdbx_strand_id
1 'polypeptide(L)'
;MDLKEDCFNFTITPSESIPTNRIVLADIAKLFHPLGFLGPVIVKAKIFPLKLWLQKLEWNQELPHQGKVKWETLRDDLNDLTNARIQRYILTDSIKLLELHGFSDASKDTFGAVVCLRCITILNHVKVSLLCSKSKVTRLKSVTIPHLELCAAALLSKLCHPLIRRLTKPAST
;
A
#
# COMPACT_ATOMS: atom_id res chain seq x y z
N MET A 1 23.15 -13.56 -10.21
CA MET A 1 22.01 -12.63 -10.13
C MET A 1 22.47 -11.45 -9.30
N ASP A 2 22.58 -10.25 -9.89
CA ASP A 2 23.03 -9.07 -9.16
C ASP A 2 21.90 -8.62 -8.22
N LEU A 3 22.14 -8.69 -6.91
CA LEU A 3 21.17 -8.31 -5.88
C LEU A 3 20.81 -6.82 -5.97
N LYS A 4 21.68 -5.98 -6.55
CA LYS A 4 21.45 -4.54 -6.67
C LYS A 4 20.44 -4.19 -7.77
N GLU A 5 20.25 -5.06 -8.75
CA GLU A 5 19.32 -4.86 -9.87
C GLU A 5 17.93 -5.48 -9.62
N ASP A 6 17.79 -6.33 -8.59
CA ASP A 6 16.51 -6.97 -8.28
C ASP A 6 15.47 -5.96 -7.76
N CYS A 7 14.37 -5.82 -8.50
CA CYS A 7 13.28 -4.90 -8.23
C CYS A 7 11.92 -5.61 -8.20
N PHE A 8 10.98 -5.10 -7.41
CA PHE A 8 9.57 -5.33 -7.64
C PHE A 8 9.10 -4.49 -8.83
N ASN A 9 8.45 -5.15 -9.78
CA ASN A 9 7.74 -4.53 -10.88
C ASN A 9 6.24 -4.79 -10.70
N PHE A 10 5.42 -3.86 -11.15
CA PHE A 10 3.98 -3.97 -11.11
C PHE A 10 3.46 -4.02 -12.53
N THR A 11 2.62 -5.00 -12.85
CA THR A 11 1.93 -5.05 -14.13
C THR A 11 0.47 -4.85 -13.84
N ILE A 12 -0.06 -3.72 -14.30
CA ILE A 12 -1.48 -3.41 -14.18
C ILE A 12 -2.03 -3.44 -15.59
N THR A 13 -2.97 -4.35 -15.83
CA THR A 13 -3.71 -4.47 -17.09
C THR A 13 -5.17 -4.17 -16.81
N PRO A 14 -5.58 -2.89 -16.94
CA PRO A 14 -6.97 -2.53 -16.80
C PRO A 14 -7.81 -3.17 -17.90
N SER A 15 -9.07 -3.49 -17.60
CA SER A 15 -9.96 -3.99 -18.64
C SER A 15 -10.41 -2.87 -19.57
N GLU A 16 -10.28 -3.05 -20.88
CA GLU A 16 -10.82 -2.13 -21.92
C GLU A 16 -12.36 -2.12 -21.99
N SER A 17 -13.03 -2.96 -21.20
CA SER A 17 -14.49 -3.04 -21.16
C SER A 17 -15.14 -1.85 -20.48
N ILE A 18 -16.41 -1.60 -20.85
CA ILE A 18 -17.25 -0.58 -20.22
C ILE A 18 -17.29 -0.83 -18.71
N PRO A 19 -16.92 0.15 -17.86
CA PRO A 19 -16.76 -0.09 -16.44
C PRO A 19 -18.13 -0.32 -15.79
N THR A 20 -18.30 -1.52 -15.25
CA THR A 20 -19.38 -1.92 -14.32
C THR A 20 -18.81 -2.09 -12.92
N ASN A 21 -19.67 -2.12 -11.89
CA ASN A 21 -19.26 -2.42 -10.51
C ASN A 21 -18.40 -3.69 -10.41
N ARG A 22 -18.79 -4.75 -11.13
CA ARG A 22 -18.06 -6.01 -11.21
C ARG A 22 -16.65 -5.83 -11.78
N ILE A 23 -16.53 -5.12 -12.90
CA ILE A 23 -15.25 -4.92 -13.58
C ILE A 23 -14.32 -4.08 -12.72
N VAL A 24 -14.83 -3.01 -12.10
CA VAL A 24 -14.07 -2.17 -11.17
C VAL A 24 -13.51 -2.98 -10.00
N LEU A 25 -14.34 -3.79 -9.36
CA LEU A 25 -13.90 -4.65 -8.24
C LEU A 25 -12.85 -5.67 -8.70
N ALA A 26 -13.05 -6.27 -9.88
CA ALA A 26 -12.10 -7.23 -10.45
C ALA A 26 -10.74 -6.56 -10.75
N ASP A 27 -10.75 -5.37 -11.35
CA ASP A 27 -9.54 -4.62 -11.66
C ASP A 27 -8.79 -4.21 -10.38
N ILE A 28 -9.50 -3.79 -9.32
CA ILE A 28 -8.88 -3.46 -8.03
C ILE A 28 -8.30 -4.71 -7.35
N ALA A 29 -8.95 -5.86 -7.47
CA ALA A 29 -8.45 -7.10 -6.89
C ALA A 29 -7.10 -7.54 -7.49
N LYS A 30 -6.83 -7.19 -8.76
CA LYS A 30 -5.53 -7.43 -9.42
C LYS A 30 -4.39 -6.58 -8.83
N LEU A 31 -4.70 -5.48 -8.14
CA LEU A 31 -3.70 -4.61 -7.50
C LEU A 31 -3.12 -5.22 -6.21
N PHE A 32 -3.14 -6.54 -6.06
CA PHE A 32 -2.65 -7.22 -4.86
C PHE A 32 -1.16 -6.94 -4.66
N HIS A 33 -0.82 -6.34 -3.52
CA HIS A 33 0.55 -6.06 -3.15
C HIS A 33 0.88 -6.67 -1.77
N PRO A 34 1.69 -7.74 -1.68
CA PRO A 34 1.92 -8.47 -0.44
C PRO A 34 2.56 -7.62 0.67
N LEU A 35 3.47 -6.70 0.31
CA LEU A 35 4.14 -5.81 1.28
C LEU A 35 3.53 -4.39 1.36
N GLY A 36 2.42 -4.13 0.66
CA GLY A 36 1.80 -2.81 0.55
C GLY A 36 2.66 -1.65 0.04
N PHE A 37 3.66 -1.83 -0.82
CA PHE A 37 4.47 -0.69 -1.29
C PHE A 37 3.67 0.34 -2.09
N LEU A 38 2.69 -0.13 -2.86
CA LEU A 38 1.74 0.70 -3.59
C LEU A 38 0.60 1.24 -2.70
N GLY A 39 0.75 1.16 -1.37
CA GLY A 39 -0.27 1.50 -0.38
C GLY A 39 -0.99 2.83 -0.64
N PRO A 40 -0.27 3.95 -0.91
CA PRO A 40 -0.88 5.26 -1.16
C PRO A 40 -1.79 5.30 -2.41
N VAL A 41 -1.46 4.53 -3.44
CA VAL A 41 -2.21 4.54 -4.71
C VAL A 41 -3.36 3.54 -4.66
N ILE A 42 -3.09 2.35 -4.13
CA ILE A 42 -4.11 1.32 -3.89
C ILE A 42 -5.20 1.82 -2.94
N VAL A 43 -4.90 2.71 -1.99
CA VAL A 43 -5.93 3.20 -1.06
C VAL A 43 -7.02 3.99 -1.80
N LYS A 44 -6.65 4.83 -2.79
CA LYS A 44 -7.62 5.54 -3.63
C LYS A 44 -8.51 4.55 -4.38
N ALA A 45 -7.90 3.50 -4.93
CA ALA A 45 -8.61 2.43 -5.60
C ALA A 45 -9.55 1.67 -4.65
N LYS A 46 -9.15 1.41 -3.41
CA LYS A 46 -10.00 0.75 -2.40
C LYS A 46 -11.17 1.60 -1.92
N ILE A 47 -11.03 2.92 -1.89
CA ILE A 47 -12.13 3.84 -1.53
C ILE A 47 -13.21 3.85 -2.63
N PHE A 48 -12.81 3.67 -3.89
CA PHE A 48 -13.71 3.84 -5.02
C PHE A 48 -14.92 2.89 -4.99
N PRO A 49 -14.77 1.56 -4.82
CA PRO A 49 -15.90 0.66 -4.64
C PRO A 49 -16.77 1.02 -3.45
N LEU A 50 -16.18 1.43 -2.32
CA LEU A 50 -16.96 1.81 -1.14
C LEU A 50 -17.95 2.94 -1.46
N LYS A 51 -17.54 3.90 -2.30
CA LYS A 51 -18.41 4.98 -2.77
C LYS A 51 -19.48 4.50 -3.75
N LEU A 52 -19.16 3.53 -4.61
CA LEU A 52 -20.13 2.91 -5.52
C LEU A 52 -21.20 2.10 -4.77
N TRP A 53 -20.81 1.40 -3.71
CA TRP A 53 -21.73 0.67 -2.83
C TRP A 53 -22.78 1.60 -2.19
N LEU A 54 -22.39 2.83 -1.83
CA LEU A 54 -23.34 3.83 -1.30
C LEU A 54 -24.38 4.28 -2.34
N GLN A 55 -24.06 4.16 -3.64
CA GLN A 55 -24.96 4.51 -4.74
C GLN A 55 -25.96 3.40 -5.08
N LYS A 56 -25.87 2.22 -4.41
CA LYS A 56 -26.75 1.07 -4.63
C LYS A 56 -26.83 0.62 -6.10
N LEU A 57 -25.72 0.72 -6.81
CA LEU A 57 -25.61 0.26 -8.20
C LEU A 57 -25.58 -1.29 -8.25
N GLU A 58 -26.23 -1.87 -9.26
CA GLU A 58 -26.19 -3.33 -9.49
C GLU A 58 -24.82 -3.80 -9.98
N TRP A 59 -24.50 -5.08 -9.82
CA TRP A 59 -23.17 -5.63 -10.12
C TRP A 59 -22.73 -5.44 -11.58
N ASN A 60 -23.65 -5.66 -12.52
CA ASN A 60 -23.40 -5.54 -13.96
C ASN A 60 -23.91 -4.21 -14.53
N GLN A 61 -24.38 -3.30 -13.69
CA GLN A 61 -24.82 -1.98 -14.14
C GLN A 61 -23.60 -1.13 -14.48
N GLU A 62 -23.70 -0.43 -15.61
CA GLU A 62 -22.70 0.54 -16.01
C GLU A 62 -22.62 1.70 -15.02
N LEU A 63 -21.41 2.20 -14.79
CA LEU A 63 -21.23 3.38 -13.95
C LEU A 63 -21.94 4.60 -14.56
N PRO A 64 -22.53 5.48 -13.74
CA PRO A 64 -22.96 6.81 -14.18
C PRO A 64 -21.78 7.59 -14.78
N HIS A 65 -22.05 8.56 -15.65
CA HIS A 65 -21.01 9.34 -16.35
C HIS A 65 -19.90 9.85 -15.42
N GLN A 66 -20.25 10.46 -14.27
CA GLN A 66 -19.26 10.93 -13.30
C GLN A 66 -18.42 9.81 -12.67
N GLY A 67 -19.00 8.62 -12.50
CA GLY A 67 -18.29 7.44 -12.00
C GLY A 67 -17.32 6.89 -13.04
N LYS A 68 -17.73 6.85 -14.32
CA LYS A 68 -16.87 6.45 -15.44
C LYS A 68 -15.62 7.32 -15.52
N VAL A 69 -15.79 8.65 -15.58
CA VAL A 69 -14.67 9.60 -15.66
C VAL A 69 -13.69 9.43 -14.49
N LYS A 70 -14.20 9.33 -13.25
CA LYS A 70 -13.34 9.13 -12.06
C LYS A 70 -12.60 7.79 -12.09
N TRP A 71 -13.24 6.74 -12.60
CA TRP A 71 -12.63 5.43 -12.73
C TRP A 71 -11.54 5.44 -13.81
N GLU A 72 -11.79 6.09 -14.95
CA GLU A 72 -10.82 6.23 -16.04
C GLU A 72 -9.59 7.02 -15.58
N THR A 73 -9.77 8.15 -14.89
CA THR A 73 -8.62 8.88 -14.31
C THR A 73 -7.81 8.03 -13.34
N LEU A 74 -8.48 7.30 -12.44
CA LEU A 74 -7.79 6.40 -11.51
C LEU A 74 -7.08 5.26 -12.25
N ARG A 75 -7.68 4.75 -13.33
CA ARG A 75 -7.11 3.70 -14.17
C ARG A 75 -5.83 4.19 -14.86
N ASP A 76 -5.82 5.41 -15.35
CA ASP A 76 -4.64 6.03 -15.96
C ASP A 76 -3.53 6.22 -14.90
N ASP A 77 -3.86 6.76 -13.73
CA ASP A 77 -2.94 6.87 -12.58
C ASP A 77 -2.33 5.50 -12.20
N LEU A 78 -3.12 4.43 -12.32
CA LEU A 78 -2.67 3.07 -12.03
C LEU A 78 -1.73 2.53 -13.12
N ASN A 79 -1.94 2.88 -14.39
CA ASN A 79 -1.06 2.46 -15.47
C ASN A 79 0.37 3.01 -15.30
N ASP A 80 0.50 4.22 -14.77
CA ASP A 80 1.80 4.84 -14.47
C ASP A 80 2.64 4.03 -13.46
N LEU A 81 2.01 3.24 -12.60
CA LEU A 81 2.70 2.36 -11.67
C LEU A 81 3.46 1.22 -12.36
N THR A 82 3.17 0.94 -13.63
CA THR A 82 3.93 -0.04 -14.41
C THR A 82 5.40 0.37 -14.57
N ASN A 83 5.67 1.68 -14.49
CA ASN A 83 7.04 2.22 -14.53
C ASN A 83 7.71 2.27 -13.15
N ALA A 84 6.97 2.02 -12.06
CA ALA A 84 7.50 2.07 -10.71
C ALA A 84 8.38 0.84 -10.44
N ARG A 85 9.65 1.08 -10.12
CA ARG A 85 10.61 0.06 -9.69
C ARG A 85 10.95 0.25 -8.22
N ILE A 86 10.78 -0.81 -7.43
CA ILE A 86 11.09 -0.78 -5.99
C ILE A 86 12.19 -1.79 -5.73
N GLN A 87 13.36 -1.31 -5.30
CA GLN A 87 14.51 -2.17 -5.05
C GLN A 87 14.21 -3.20 -3.95
N ARG A 88 14.45 -4.48 -4.23
CA ARG A 88 14.26 -5.56 -3.23
C ARG A 88 15.38 -5.59 -2.22
N TYR A 89 16.59 -5.24 -2.64
CA TYR A 89 17.76 -5.21 -1.77
C TYR A 89 17.79 -3.93 -0.92
N ILE A 90 17.45 -4.12 0.35
CA ILE A 90 17.21 -3.04 1.31
C ILE A 90 18.47 -2.70 2.11
N LEU A 91 19.35 -3.69 2.28
CA LEU A 91 20.60 -3.54 3.02
C LEU A 91 21.65 -2.78 2.19
N THR A 92 22.75 -2.46 2.84
CA THR A 92 23.92 -1.81 2.25
C THR A 92 25.16 -2.39 2.93
N ASP A 93 26.32 -2.21 2.33
CA ASP A 93 27.57 -2.73 2.90
C ASP A 93 27.99 -1.90 4.12
N SER A 94 28.71 -2.53 5.05
CA SER A 94 29.29 -1.86 6.23
C SER A 94 28.27 -1.15 7.13
N ILE A 95 27.20 -1.85 7.50
CA ILE A 95 26.16 -1.33 8.41
C ILE A 95 26.73 -1.17 9.82
N LYS A 96 26.65 0.04 10.37
CA LYS A 96 26.97 0.37 11.75
C LYS A 96 25.76 0.25 12.66
N LEU A 97 24.61 0.75 12.22
CA LEU A 97 23.37 0.76 12.99
C LEU A 97 22.17 0.52 12.09
N LEU A 98 21.24 -0.29 12.58
CA LEU A 98 19.97 -0.58 11.93
C LEU A 98 18.83 -0.14 12.86
N GLU A 99 17.95 0.70 12.35
CA GLU A 99 16.79 1.19 13.10
C GLU A 99 15.50 0.88 12.36
N LEU A 100 14.48 0.44 13.09
CA LEU A 100 13.15 0.19 12.57
C LEU A 100 12.24 1.35 12.96
N HIS A 101 11.75 2.09 11.96
CA HIS A 101 10.89 3.26 12.17
C HIS A 101 9.48 2.95 11.71
N GLY A 102 8.51 3.17 12.59
CA GLY A 102 7.10 2.94 12.31
C GLY A 102 6.33 4.25 12.31
N PHE A 103 5.52 4.47 11.28
CA PHE A 103 4.62 5.62 11.19
C PHE A 103 3.19 5.14 11.00
N SER A 104 2.24 5.85 11.57
CA SER A 104 0.81 5.56 11.41
C SER A 104 0.04 6.86 11.25
N ASP A 105 -0.95 6.85 10.38
CA ASP A 105 -1.79 8.01 10.11
C ASP A 105 -3.23 7.58 9.83
N ALA A 106 -4.17 8.51 10.05
CA ALA A 106 -5.58 8.29 9.86
C ALA A 106 -6.31 9.52 9.30
N SER A 107 -7.28 9.24 8.45
CA SER A 107 -8.20 10.21 7.85
C SER A 107 -9.63 9.70 7.99
N LYS A 108 -10.63 10.51 7.61
CA LYS A 108 -12.05 10.11 7.64
C LYS A 108 -12.33 8.87 6.78
N ASP A 109 -11.62 8.72 5.67
CA ASP A 109 -11.87 7.66 4.68
C ASP A 109 -10.96 6.43 4.89
N THR A 110 -9.78 6.61 5.48
CA THR A 110 -8.77 5.55 5.56
C THR A 110 -7.86 5.71 6.76
N PHE A 111 -7.26 4.62 7.21
CA PHE A 111 -6.15 4.64 8.15
C PHE A 111 -5.09 3.64 7.73
N GLY A 112 -3.84 3.91 8.07
CA GLY A 112 -2.71 3.12 7.61
C GLY A 112 -1.50 3.19 8.51
N ALA A 113 -0.60 2.26 8.28
CA ALA A 113 0.68 2.19 8.95
C ALA A 113 1.76 1.79 7.95
N VAL A 114 2.96 2.33 8.16
CA VAL A 114 4.13 2.08 7.34
C VAL A 114 5.34 1.81 8.23
N VAL A 115 6.17 0.86 7.83
CA VAL A 115 7.40 0.50 8.52
C VAL A 115 8.56 0.70 7.55
N CYS A 116 9.54 1.48 7.98
CA CYS A 116 10.76 1.80 7.27
C CYS A 116 11.96 1.24 8.01
N LEU A 117 12.96 0.81 7.25
CA LEU A 117 14.28 0.43 7.76
C LEU A 117 15.24 1.59 7.49
N ARG A 118 15.89 2.07 8.54
CA ARG A 118 16.96 3.06 8.44
C ARG A 118 18.29 2.37 8.71
N CYS A 119 19.14 2.32 7.70
CA CYS A 119 20.48 1.79 7.75
C CYS A 119 21.48 2.95 7.84
N ILE A 120 22.37 2.92 8.83
CA ILE A 120 23.47 3.87 8.98
C ILE A 120 24.77 3.08 8.78
N THR A 121 25.61 3.51 7.84
CA THR A 121 26.89 2.86 7.57
C THR A 121 28.00 3.35 8.50
N ILE A 122 29.14 2.65 8.52
CA ILE A 122 30.35 3.09 9.24
C ILE A 122 30.87 4.46 8.75
N LEU A 123 30.57 4.82 7.50
CA LEU A 123 30.89 6.12 6.89
C LEU A 123 29.81 7.18 7.18
N ASN A 124 28.86 6.89 8.08
CA ASN A 124 27.71 7.74 8.42
C ASN A 124 26.75 8.04 7.24
N HIS A 125 26.74 7.23 6.17
CA HIS A 125 25.70 7.33 5.16
C HIS A 125 24.39 6.73 5.67
N VAL A 126 23.29 7.44 5.43
CA VAL A 126 21.95 7.01 5.84
C VAL A 126 21.17 6.58 4.60
N LYS A 127 20.72 5.31 4.60
CA LYS A 127 19.76 4.79 3.62
C LYS A 127 18.46 4.46 4.36
N VAL A 128 17.36 5.05 3.92
CA VAL A 128 16.03 4.69 4.41
C VAL A 128 15.32 3.92 3.32
N SER A 129 14.64 2.85 3.69
CA SER A 129 13.91 2.03 2.73
C SER A 129 12.61 1.50 3.33
N LEU A 130 11.57 1.51 2.52
CA LEU A 130 10.24 1.03 2.90
C LEU A 130 10.26 -0.49 3.02
N LEU A 131 9.93 -1.03 4.20
CA LEU A 131 9.85 -2.49 4.41
C LEU A 131 8.48 -3.05 4.10
N CYS A 132 7.45 -2.42 4.65
CA CYS A 132 6.07 -2.78 4.39
C CYS A 132 5.14 -1.64 4.77
N SER A 133 3.97 -1.61 4.14
CA SER A 133 2.86 -0.78 4.59
C SER A 133 1.55 -1.56 4.59
N LYS A 134 0.57 -1.03 5.32
CA LYS A 134 -0.79 -1.57 5.31
C LYS A 134 -1.77 -0.43 5.49
N SER A 135 -2.78 -0.40 4.62
CA SER A 135 -3.88 0.55 4.70
C SER A 135 -5.22 -0.18 4.76
N LYS A 136 -6.19 0.44 5.44
CA LYS A 136 -7.58 -0.01 5.55
C LYS A 136 -8.50 1.17 5.26
N VAL A 137 -9.57 0.89 4.53
CA VAL A 137 -10.67 1.84 4.33
C VAL A 137 -11.55 1.83 5.57
N THR A 138 -12.00 3.01 6.01
CA THR A 138 -12.87 3.15 7.17
C THR A 138 -14.25 2.59 6.88
N ARG A 139 -14.96 2.19 7.93
CA ARG A 139 -16.35 1.76 7.81
C ARG A 139 -17.22 2.98 7.61
N LEU A 140 -18.35 2.82 6.91
CA LEU A 140 -19.31 3.90 6.63
C LEU A 140 -19.97 4.53 7.87
N LYS A 141 -19.91 3.85 9.03
CA LYS A 141 -20.38 4.42 10.29
C LYS A 141 -19.38 5.48 10.76
N SER A 142 -19.88 6.64 11.20
CA SER A 142 -19.00 7.71 11.68
C SER A 142 -18.19 7.22 12.88
N VAL A 143 -16.88 7.12 12.69
CA VAL A 143 -15.89 6.91 13.73
C VAL A 143 -15.09 8.19 13.86
N THR A 144 -14.75 8.60 15.07
CA THR A 144 -13.97 9.81 15.30
C THR A 144 -12.53 9.63 14.80
N ILE A 145 -11.90 10.72 14.36
CA ILE A 145 -10.50 10.71 13.90
C ILE A 145 -9.56 10.11 14.97
N PRO A 146 -9.64 10.50 16.26
CA PRO A 146 -8.80 9.91 17.30
C PRO A 146 -8.94 8.38 17.42
N HIS A 147 -10.14 7.84 17.24
CA HIS A 147 -10.33 6.39 17.26
C HIS A 147 -9.69 5.72 16.03
N LEU A 148 -9.70 6.38 14.87
CA LEU A 148 -9.01 5.90 13.68
C LEU A 148 -7.48 5.98 13.81
N GLU A 149 -6.94 7.01 14.45
CA GLU A 149 -5.52 7.13 14.79
C GLU A 149 -5.09 5.98 15.74
N LEU A 150 -5.90 5.67 16.76
CA LEU A 150 -5.67 4.51 17.62
C LEU A 150 -5.70 3.20 16.82
N CYS A 151 -6.62 3.06 15.87
CA CYS A 151 -6.67 1.90 14.96
C CYS A 151 -5.42 1.82 14.08
N ALA A 152 -4.88 2.96 13.61
CA ALA A 152 -3.66 3.04 12.83
C ALA A 152 -2.43 2.63 13.66
N ALA A 153 -2.32 3.12 14.90
CA ALA A 153 -1.26 2.73 15.83
C ALA A 153 -1.32 1.22 16.17
N ALA A 154 -2.52 0.68 16.40
CA ALA A 154 -2.70 -0.76 16.61
C ALA A 154 -2.32 -1.58 15.37
N LEU A 155 -2.59 -1.06 14.16
CA LEU A 155 -2.16 -1.67 12.91
C LEU A 155 -0.64 -1.67 12.79
N LEU A 156 0.02 -0.57 13.14
CA LEU A 156 1.47 -0.44 13.15
C LEU A 156 2.12 -1.44 14.09
N SER A 157 1.62 -1.56 15.33
CA SER A 157 2.11 -2.54 16.31
C SER A 157 2.07 -3.97 15.75
N LYS A 158 0.97 -4.34 15.07
CA LYS A 158 0.83 -5.65 14.41
C LYS A 158 1.79 -5.85 13.25
N LEU A 159 2.19 -4.80 12.54
CA LEU A 159 3.20 -4.87 11.48
C LEU A 159 4.61 -5.01 12.05
N CYS A 160 4.94 -4.24 13.09
CA CYS A 160 6.26 -4.24 13.69
C CYS A 160 6.57 -5.54 14.44
N HIS A 161 5.61 -6.14 15.13
CA HIS A 161 5.83 -7.34 15.95
C HIS A 161 6.54 -8.51 15.22
N PRO A 162 6.07 -8.98 14.03
CA PRO A 162 6.77 -10.03 13.30
C PRO A 162 8.12 -9.58 12.74
N LEU A 163 8.29 -8.30 12.40
CA LEU A 163 9.55 -7.76 11.86
C LEU A 163 10.63 -7.73 12.94
N ILE A 164 10.31 -7.21 14.12
CA ILE A 164 11.21 -7.20 15.27
C ILE A 164 11.65 -8.62 15.61
N ARG A 165 10.71 -9.58 15.66
CA ARG A 165 11.02 -10.99 15.93
C ARG A 165 11.96 -11.62 14.88
N ARG A 166 11.90 -11.19 13.62
CA ARG A 166 12.78 -11.71 12.56
C ARG A 166 14.15 -11.05 12.58
N LEU A 167 14.21 -9.75 12.86
CA LEU A 167 15.45 -8.97 12.89
C LEU A 167 16.28 -9.21 14.17
N THR A 168 15.65 -9.70 15.25
CA THR A 168 16.32 -10.00 16.53
C THR A 168 16.72 -11.46 16.69
N LYS A 169 16.32 -12.35 15.77
CA LYS A 169 16.81 -13.73 15.78
C LYS A 169 18.28 -13.73 15.33
N PRO A 170 19.20 -14.34 16.10
CA PRO A 170 20.54 -14.59 15.60
C PRO A 170 20.44 -15.46 14.34
N ALA A 171 21.26 -15.17 13.33
CA ALA A 171 21.36 -16.00 12.14
C ALA A 171 21.75 -17.41 12.60
N SER A 172 20.84 -18.37 12.45
CA SER A 172 21.15 -19.78 12.64
C SER A 172 22.13 -20.19 11.55
N THR A 173 23.39 -20.35 11.95
CA THR A 173 24.48 -21.00 11.19
C THR A 173 24.10 -22.40 10.77
#